data_AF-A0A811Q9E5-F1
#
_entry.id   AF-A0A811Q9E5-F1
#
_cell.length_a   1.000
_cell.length_b   1.000
_cell.length_c   1.000
_cell.angle_alpha   90.00
_cell.angle_beta   90.00
_cell.angle_gamma   90.00
#
_symmetry.space_group_name_H-M   'P 1'
#
loop_
_entity.id
_entity.type
_entity.pdbx_description
1 polymer ?
#
loop_
_entity_poly.entity_id
_entity_poly.type
_entity_poly.pdbx_seq_one_letter_code
_entity_poly.pdbx_strand_id
1 'polypeptide(L)'
;MGVHFSFVRHNQGRNWRSLNFNQECWVILMGLPEDYWEDEFIDTVLRPFARTIRWDSDPDQLTRLIIRARVVDLESIPHFSVFFDGPGYNGQSWTVQCEILQHEHLGVDPSDDEQVPQLLDDGPPLFEFFGLGQQVVAPIAAHDPLPNMEANLNEQEEQNIQV
;
A
#
# COMPACT_ATOMS: atom_id res chain seq x y z
N MET A 1 -18.29 -19.56 25.44
CA MET A 1 -17.69 -18.53 24.59
C MET A 1 -16.64 -17.79 25.41
N GLY A 2 -15.39 -17.76 24.97
CA GLY A 2 -14.35 -16.96 25.58
C GLY A 2 -14.08 -15.73 24.72
N VAL A 3 -13.97 -14.56 25.35
CA VAL A 3 -13.47 -13.34 24.70
C VAL A 3 -11.99 -13.20 24.99
N HIS A 4 -11.20 -12.92 23.96
CA HIS A 4 -9.76 -12.68 24.06
C HIS A 4 -9.46 -11.21 23.77
N PHE A 5 -8.72 -10.57 24.67
CA PHE A 5 -8.28 -9.18 24.51
C PHE A 5 -6.76 -9.14 24.40
N SER A 6 -6.23 -8.33 23.48
CA SER A 6 -4.80 -8.07 23.32
C SER A 6 -4.53 -6.57 23.45
N PHE A 7 -3.48 -6.20 24.16
CA PHE A 7 -3.06 -4.81 24.31
C PHE A 7 -1.84 -4.54 23.43
N VAL A 8 -1.81 -3.37 22.78
CA VAL A 8 -0.68 -2.85 22.00
C VAL A 8 -0.36 -1.44 22.48
N ARG A 9 0.86 -0.95 22.21
CA ARG A 9 1.16 0.47 22.44
C ARG A 9 0.19 1.33 21.64
N HIS A 10 -0.23 2.46 22.22
CA HIS A 10 -1.24 3.36 21.64
C HIS A 10 -0.97 3.74 20.17
N ASN A 11 0.29 3.81 19.75
CA ASN A 11 0.72 4.16 18.40
C ASN A 11 1.10 2.98 17.50
N GLN A 12 0.95 1.74 17.98
CA GLN A 12 1.31 0.50 17.27
C GLN A 12 0.10 -0.41 17.08
N GLY A 13 -1.05 0.22 16.79
CA GLY A 13 -2.28 -0.49 16.40
C GLY A 13 -2.11 -1.29 15.11
N ARG A 14 -3.14 -2.06 14.74
CA ARG A 14 -3.14 -2.95 13.57
C ARG A 14 -2.84 -2.25 12.23
N ASN A 15 -3.01 -0.94 12.15
CA ASN A 15 -2.70 -0.10 10.98
C ASN A 15 -1.25 0.46 10.99
N TRP A 16 -0.42 0.12 11.97
CA TRP A 16 0.96 0.57 12.02
C TRP A 16 1.83 -0.27 11.09
N ARG A 17 2.56 0.38 10.19
CA ARG A 17 3.50 -0.24 9.25
C ARG A 17 4.84 0.49 9.32
N SER A 18 5.93 -0.26 9.22
CA SER A 18 7.25 0.32 8.96
C SER A 18 7.33 0.70 7.48
N LEU A 19 7.97 1.83 7.18
CA LEU A 19 8.17 2.32 5.82
C LEU A 19 9.67 2.53 5.64
N ASN A 20 10.26 1.84 4.66
CA ASN A 20 11.68 1.99 4.33
C ASN A 20 11.82 2.86 3.08
N PHE A 21 12.57 3.95 3.20
CA PHE A 21 12.96 4.79 2.07
C PHE A 21 14.28 4.24 1.51
N ASN A 22 14.18 3.25 0.62
CA ASN A 22 15.31 2.53 0.03
C ASN A 22 15.89 3.24 -1.20
N GLN A 23 15.30 4.34 -1.66
CA GLN A 23 15.75 5.06 -2.85
C GLN A 23 15.96 6.53 -2.56
N GLU A 24 17.05 7.07 -3.09
CA GLU A 24 17.31 8.50 -3.16
C GLU A 24 17.19 8.97 -4.61
N CYS A 25 16.47 10.06 -4.84
CA CYS A 25 16.30 10.63 -6.16
C CYS A 25 16.48 12.14 -6.16
N TRP A 26 16.89 12.64 -7.31
CA TRP A 26 16.85 14.04 -7.67
C TRP A 26 15.56 14.30 -8.42
N VAL A 27 14.74 15.19 -7.90
CA VAL A 27 13.46 15.62 -8.47
C VAL A 27 13.55 17.09 -8.81
N ILE A 28 13.08 17.47 -9.98
CA ILE A 28 12.87 18.87 -10.34
C ILE A 28 11.39 19.19 -10.15
N LEU A 29 11.10 20.26 -9.39
CA LEU A 29 9.77 20.84 -9.29
C LEU A 29 9.69 22.07 -10.18
N MET A 30 8.60 22.17 -10.96
CA MET A 30 8.32 23.32 -11.81
C MET A 30 6.88 23.80 -11.57
N GLY A 31 6.67 25.11 -11.58
CA GLY A 31 5.35 25.71 -11.36
C GLY A 31 4.99 25.99 -9.89
N LEU A 32 5.88 25.67 -8.94
CA LEU A 32 5.80 26.18 -7.56
C LEU A 32 6.35 27.62 -7.54
N PRO A 33 5.55 28.63 -7.12
CA PRO A 33 6.04 30.01 -7.03
C PRO A 33 7.21 30.14 -6.06
N GLU A 34 8.11 31.08 -6.34
CA GLU A 34 9.30 31.37 -5.54
C GLU A 34 8.96 31.72 -4.08
N ASP A 35 7.83 32.41 -3.85
CA ASP A 35 7.34 32.74 -2.51
C ASP A 35 7.11 31.51 -1.61
N TYR A 36 7.02 30.31 -2.21
CA TYR A 36 6.85 29.03 -1.52
C TYR A 36 8.11 28.16 -1.53
N TRP A 37 9.27 28.70 -1.88
CA TRP A 37 10.55 28.00 -1.84
C TRP A 37 11.13 28.02 -0.43
N GLU A 38 10.38 27.45 0.51
CA GLU A 38 10.76 27.29 1.91
C GLU A 38 10.53 25.83 2.34
N ASP A 39 11.30 25.37 3.33
CA ASP A 39 11.27 23.98 3.79
C ASP A 39 9.84 23.51 4.13
N GLU A 40 9.04 24.35 4.78
CA GLU A 40 7.66 24.02 5.18
C GLU A 40 6.74 23.70 3.98
N PHE A 41 6.81 24.51 2.93
CA PHE A 41 5.98 24.33 1.74
C PHE A 41 6.50 23.22 0.84
N ILE A 42 7.82 23.13 0.68
CA ILE A 42 8.46 22.06 -0.10
C ILE A 42 8.14 20.70 0.52
N ASP A 43 8.27 20.58 1.84
CA ASP A 43 7.85 19.37 2.54
C ASP A 43 6.36 19.13 2.33
N THR A 44 5.50 20.13 2.43
CA THR A 44 4.06 19.96 2.20
C THR A 44 3.75 19.38 0.80
N VAL A 45 4.44 19.83 -0.24
CA VAL A 45 4.27 19.34 -1.63
C VAL A 45 4.75 17.89 -1.78
N LEU A 46 5.88 17.54 -1.16
CA LEU A 46 6.55 16.24 -1.32
C LEU A 46 6.04 15.17 -0.37
N ARG A 47 5.59 15.54 0.84
CA ARG A 47 5.24 14.64 1.94
C ARG A 47 4.35 13.45 1.57
N PRO A 48 3.39 13.56 0.63
CA PRO A 48 2.57 12.42 0.26
C PRO A 48 3.35 11.26 -0.40
N PHE A 49 4.52 11.53 -0.98
CA PHE A 49 5.27 10.53 -1.78
C PHE A 49 6.79 10.53 -1.54
N ALA A 50 7.35 11.55 -0.90
CA ALA A 50 8.78 11.70 -0.71
C ALA A 50 9.13 12.41 0.61
N ARG A 51 10.35 12.19 1.06
CA ARG A 51 10.96 12.91 2.18
C ARG A 51 12.13 13.77 1.66
N THR A 52 12.04 15.07 1.83
CA THR A 52 13.08 16.02 1.45
C THR A 52 14.37 15.76 2.24
N ILE A 53 15.52 15.74 1.55
CA ILE A 53 16.85 15.74 2.19
C ILE A 53 17.44 17.15 2.13
N ARG A 54 17.42 17.75 0.94
CA ARG A 54 17.85 19.12 0.66
C ARG A 54 17.27 19.56 -0.66
N TRP A 55 17.16 20.86 -0.84
CA TRP A 55 16.81 21.48 -2.11
C TRP A 55 17.81 22.57 -2.45
N ASP A 56 17.87 22.91 -3.72
CA ASP A 56 18.70 23.95 -4.27
C ASP A 56 17.94 24.66 -5.40
N SER A 57 18.15 25.96 -5.51
CA SER A 57 17.57 26.78 -6.55
C SER A 57 18.63 27.64 -7.23
N ASP A 58 18.42 27.92 -8.50
CA ASP A 58 19.27 28.81 -9.25
C ASP A 58 18.68 30.23 -9.19
N PRO A 59 19.36 31.21 -8.58
CA PRO A 59 18.84 32.58 -8.48
C PRO A 59 18.67 33.24 -9.85
N ASP A 60 19.39 32.78 -10.88
CA ASP A 60 19.24 33.25 -12.26
C ASP A 60 18.07 32.54 -12.98
N GLN A 61 17.55 31.45 -12.42
CA GLN A 61 16.47 30.65 -13.00
C GLN A 61 15.41 30.24 -11.98
N LEU A 62 14.53 31.20 -11.66
CA LEU A 62 13.40 31.09 -10.73
C LEU A 62 12.21 30.25 -11.24
N THR A 63 12.45 29.37 -12.21
CA THR A 63 11.40 28.54 -12.86
C THR A 63 11.36 27.12 -12.34
N ARG A 64 12.41 26.69 -11.63
CA ARG A 64 12.59 25.30 -11.21
C ARG A 64 13.33 25.20 -9.90
N LEU A 65 12.98 24.18 -9.13
CA LEU A 65 13.60 23.82 -7.86
C LEU A 65 14.16 22.41 -7.99
N ILE A 66 15.43 22.20 -7.66
CA ILE A 66 16.04 20.86 -7.69
C ILE A 66 16.10 20.33 -6.26
N ILE A 67 15.58 19.13 -6.07
CA ILE A 67 15.39 18.54 -4.74
C ILE A 67 16.03 17.17 -4.70
N ARG A 68 16.84 16.92 -3.69
CA ARG A 68 17.25 15.57 -3.33
C ARG A 68 16.26 15.04 -2.30
N ALA A 69 15.59 13.94 -2.62
CA ALA A 69 14.56 13.35 -1.78
C ALA A 69 14.74 11.83 -1.64
N ARG A 70 14.13 11.30 -0.59
CA ARG A 70 14.00 9.87 -0.31
C ARG A 70 12.60 9.41 -0.65
N VAL A 71 12.50 8.31 -1.38
CA VAL A 71 11.23 7.69 -1.76
C VAL A 71 11.24 6.20 -1.45
N VAL A 72 10.04 5.63 -1.35
CA VAL A 72 9.84 4.18 -1.20
C VAL A 72 9.92 3.50 -2.56
N ASP A 73 9.42 4.18 -3.59
CA ASP A 73 9.49 3.74 -4.98
C ASP A 73 9.47 4.97 -5.91
N LEU A 74 10.05 4.86 -7.10
CA LEU A 74 10.01 5.94 -8.08
C LEU A 74 8.59 6.13 -8.63
N GLU A 75 7.84 5.04 -8.76
CA GLU A 75 6.45 5.07 -9.23
C GLU A 75 5.51 5.84 -8.28
N SER A 76 5.91 6.05 -7.03
CA SER A 76 5.11 6.87 -6.11
C SER A 76 5.18 8.37 -6.39
N ILE A 77 6.16 8.82 -7.19
CA ILE A 77 6.29 10.23 -7.56
C ILE A 77 5.32 10.52 -8.71
N PRO A 78 4.29 11.36 -8.50
CA PRO A 78 3.35 11.71 -9.56
C PRO A 78 4.01 12.69 -10.54
N HIS A 79 3.61 12.66 -11.82
CA HIS A 79 4.03 13.68 -12.78
C HIS A 79 3.59 15.11 -12.39
N PHE A 80 2.45 15.23 -11.70
CA PHE A 80 1.93 16.50 -11.20
C PHE A 80 1.42 16.34 -9.77
N SER A 81 1.72 17.32 -8.93
CA SER A 81 1.20 17.48 -7.57
C SER A 81 0.45 18.81 -7.47
N VAL A 82 -0.63 18.86 -6.69
CA VAL A 82 -1.38 20.10 -6.46
C VAL A 82 -1.01 20.64 -5.10
N PHE A 83 -0.43 21.84 -5.09
CA PHE A 83 -0.20 22.64 -3.90
C PHE A 83 -1.35 23.64 -3.73
N PHE A 84 -1.76 23.89 -2.49
CA PHE A 84 -2.75 24.91 -2.18
C PHE A 84 -2.36 25.66 -0.92
N ASP A 85 -2.65 26.95 -0.90
CA ASP A 85 -2.45 27.83 0.24
C ASP A 85 -3.62 28.80 0.38
N GLY A 86 -4.05 29.07 1.62
CA GLY A 86 -5.14 29.99 1.90
C GLY A 86 -5.91 29.67 3.19
N PRO A 87 -6.20 30.69 4.04
CA PRO A 87 -6.99 30.49 5.23
C PRO A 87 -8.50 30.39 4.92
N GLY A 88 -9.14 29.30 5.36
CA GLY A 88 -10.59 29.16 5.37
C GLY A 88 -11.20 28.75 4.03
N TYR A 89 -12.10 29.57 3.48
CA TYR A 89 -12.89 29.23 2.27
C TYR A 89 -12.30 29.75 0.96
N ASN A 90 -11.34 30.66 1.02
CA ASN A 90 -10.67 31.23 -0.14
C ASN A 90 -9.20 30.81 -0.12
N GLY A 91 -8.74 30.15 -1.18
CA GLY A 91 -7.35 29.75 -1.33
C GLY A 91 -6.94 29.75 -2.79
N GLN A 92 -5.62 29.76 -3.00
CA GLN A 92 -5.00 29.61 -4.30
C GLN A 92 -4.42 28.21 -4.41
N SER A 93 -4.28 27.72 -5.65
CA SER A 93 -3.67 26.43 -5.91
C SER A 93 -2.77 26.49 -7.12
N TRP A 94 -1.71 25.70 -7.08
CA TRP A 94 -0.71 25.59 -8.13
C TRP A 94 -0.56 24.12 -8.50
N THR A 95 -0.52 23.85 -9.79
CA THR A 95 -0.13 22.53 -10.30
C THR A 95 1.38 22.52 -10.46
N VAL A 96 2.06 21.75 -9.63
CA VAL A 96 3.50 21.57 -9.61
C VAL A 96 3.84 20.33 -10.42
N GLN A 97 4.66 20.47 -11.46
CA GLN A 97 5.20 19.33 -12.19
C GLN A 97 6.40 18.76 -11.46
N CYS A 98 6.44 17.43 -11.32
CA CYS A 98 7.55 16.71 -10.70
C CYS A 98 8.20 15.82 -11.76
N GLU A 99 9.49 15.98 -12.00
CA GLU A 99 10.25 15.10 -12.90
C GLU A 99 11.46 14.52 -12.18
N ILE A 100 11.73 13.23 -12.40
CA ILE A 100 12.89 12.54 -11.84
C ILE A 100 14.09 12.80 -12.77
N LEU A 101 15.14 13.41 -12.24
CA LEU A 101 16.39 13.67 -12.98
C LEU A 101 17.38 12.52 -12.86
N GLN A 102 17.49 11.93 -11.66
CA GLN A 102 18.42 10.86 -11.35
C GLN A 102 17.93 10.11 -10.11
N HIS A 103 18.27 8.83 -9.97
CA HIS A 103 18.00 8.06 -8.76
C HIS A 103 19.12 7.07 -8.44
N GLU A 104 19.20 6.68 -7.16
CA GLU A 104 20.13 5.72 -6.59
C GLU A 104 19.38 4.83 -5.59
N HIS A 105 19.62 3.52 -5.67
CA HIS A 105 19.10 2.57 -4.68
C HIS A 105 20.09 2.46 -3.52
N LEU A 106 19.64 2.72 -2.29
CA LEU A 106 20.49 2.81 -1.09
C LEU A 106 20.96 1.44 -0.54
N GLY A 107 20.89 0.38 -1.35
CA GLY A 107 21.22 -0.98 -0.94
C GLY A 107 20.06 -1.71 -0.28
N VAL A 108 20.09 -3.04 -0.38
CA VAL A 108 19.17 -3.96 0.31
C VAL A 108 19.85 -4.22 1.66
N ASP A 109 19.22 -3.87 2.79
CA ASP A 109 19.56 -4.53 4.05
C ASP A 109 19.53 -6.04 3.76
N PRO A 110 20.56 -6.83 4.11
CA PRO A 110 20.59 -8.26 3.80
C PRO A 110 19.24 -8.86 4.20
N SER A 111 18.64 -9.70 3.33
CA SER A 111 17.40 -10.40 3.65
C SER A 111 17.51 -10.94 5.07
N ASP A 112 16.67 -10.44 5.97
CA ASP A 112 16.48 -11.07 7.26
C ASP A 112 15.77 -12.39 6.94
N ASP A 113 16.60 -13.41 6.80
CA ASP A 113 16.37 -14.84 6.78
C ASP A 113 15.10 -15.38 6.09
N GLU A 114 15.36 -16.13 5.01
CA GLU A 114 14.68 -17.35 4.56
C GLU A 114 13.13 -17.35 4.44
N GLN A 115 12.67 -17.52 3.19
CA GLN A 115 11.27 -17.77 2.85
C GLN A 115 10.68 -18.88 3.72
N VAL A 116 9.61 -18.60 4.46
CA VAL A 116 8.79 -19.66 5.06
C VAL A 116 8.08 -20.40 3.91
N PRO A 117 8.29 -21.72 3.73
CA PRO A 117 7.55 -22.47 2.72
C PRO A 117 6.05 -22.42 3.03
N GLN A 118 5.23 -22.08 2.03
CA GLN A 118 3.78 -22.18 2.12
C GLN A 118 3.32 -23.64 2.01
N LEU A 119 2.29 -24.03 2.78
CA LEU A 119 1.21 -24.96 2.42
C LEU A 119 0.28 -25.11 3.65
N LEU A 120 -1.05 -25.29 3.59
CA LEU A 120 -2.10 -25.31 2.56
C LEU A 120 -3.46 -25.21 3.31
N ASP A 121 -4.54 -24.91 2.59
CA ASP A 121 -5.93 -25.41 2.80
C ASP A 121 -7.03 -24.39 3.17
N ASP A 122 -7.78 -24.03 2.12
CA ASP A 122 -9.21 -23.67 2.02
C ASP A 122 -9.91 -22.94 3.18
N GLY A 123 -9.64 -21.63 3.29
CA GLY A 123 -10.52 -20.69 4.01
C GLY A 123 -10.91 -19.52 3.10
N PRO A 124 -12.19 -19.06 3.09
CA PRO A 124 -12.60 -17.95 2.25
C PRO A 124 -11.81 -16.69 2.62
N PRO A 125 -11.49 -15.81 1.65
CA PRO A 125 -10.68 -14.64 1.92
C PRO A 125 -11.37 -13.75 2.96
N LEU A 126 -10.71 -13.52 4.09
CA LEU A 126 -11.18 -12.61 5.13
C LEU A 126 -11.13 -11.18 4.60
N PHE A 127 -12.27 -10.66 4.17
CA PHE A 127 -12.50 -9.24 3.98
C PHE A 127 -12.55 -8.52 5.34
N GLU A 128 -11.39 -8.35 5.98
CA GLU A 128 -11.19 -7.55 7.20
C GLU A 128 -10.48 -6.21 6.90
N PHE A 129 -10.64 -5.62 5.71
CA PHE A 129 -9.86 -4.42 5.33
C PHE A 129 -10.65 -3.14 5.03
N PHE A 130 -11.99 -3.15 5.11
CA PHE A 130 -12.76 -1.91 4.98
C PHE A 130 -13.80 -1.78 6.08
N GLY A 131 -13.58 -0.82 7.00
CA GLY A 131 -14.59 -0.34 7.95
C GLY A 131 -14.24 -0.51 9.43
N LEU A 132 -13.93 0.61 10.09
CA LEU A 132 -14.01 0.85 11.55
C LEU A 132 -13.57 -0.27 12.52
N GLY A 133 -12.60 -1.11 12.16
CA GLY A 133 -11.91 -2.01 13.11
C GLY A 133 -12.78 -3.00 13.88
N GLN A 134 -14.01 -3.30 13.43
CA GLN A 134 -14.84 -4.33 14.04
C GLN A 134 -14.62 -5.68 13.38
N GLN A 135 -14.29 -6.70 14.17
CA GLN A 135 -14.30 -8.08 13.71
C GLN A 135 -15.75 -8.55 13.59
N VAL A 136 -16.23 -8.73 12.36
CA VAL A 136 -17.51 -9.40 12.11
C VAL A 136 -17.21 -10.83 11.69
N VAL A 137 -17.64 -11.79 12.49
CA VAL A 137 -17.63 -13.22 12.12
C VAL A 137 -18.65 -13.42 11.00
N ALA A 138 -18.19 -13.86 9.83
CA ALA A 138 -19.08 -14.15 8.70
C ALA A 138 -20.03 -15.32 9.05
N PRO A 139 -21.31 -15.29 8.64
CA PRO A 139 -22.18 -16.46 8.76
C PRO A 139 -21.71 -17.54 7.79
N ILE A 140 -21.46 -18.74 8.32
CA ILE A 140 -21.16 -19.93 7.52
C ILE A 140 -22.43 -20.26 6.72
N ALA A 141 -22.39 -20.09 5.40
CA ALA A 141 -23.43 -20.63 4.53
C ALA A 141 -23.37 -22.16 4.60
N ALA A 142 -24.43 -22.78 5.11
CA ALA A 142 -24.58 -24.23 5.07
C ALA A 142 -24.60 -24.69 3.61
N HIS A 143 -23.64 -25.53 3.22
CA HIS A 143 -23.72 -26.27 1.97
C HIS A 143 -24.87 -27.28 2.08
N ASP A 144 -25.91 -27.11 1.27
CA ASP A 144 -26.88 -28.17 1.00
C ASP A 144 -26.15 -29.32 0.26
N PRO A 145 -26.29 -30.59 0.70
CA PRO A 145 -25.73 -31.70 -0.04
C PRO A 145 -26.53 -31.93 -1.34
N LEU A 146 -25.81 -32.01 -2.47
CA LEU A 146 -26.34 -32.45 -3.76
C LEU A 146 -26.86 -33.91 -3.65
N PRO A 147 -27.96 -34.26 -4.34
CA PRO A 147 -28.53 -35.61 -4.27
C PRO A 147 -27.61 -36.65 -4.93
N ASN A 148 -27.36 -37.71 -4.17
CA ASN A 148 -26.55 -38.88 -4.50
C ASN A 148 -27.10 -39.62 -5.74
N MET A 149 -26.40 -39.53 -6.87
CA MET A 149 -26.56 -40.49 -7.97
C MET A 149 -25.68 -41.69 -7.68
N GLU A 150 -26.26 -42.80 -7.19
CA GLU A 150 -25.77 -44.18 -7.35
C GLU A 150 -26.61 -45.15 -6.52
N ALA A 151 -27.56 -45.83 -7.16
CA ALA A 151 -28.13 -47.10 -6.70
C ALA A 151 -28.91 -47.76 -7.84
N ASN A 152 -28.24 -48.64 -8.59
CA ASN A 152 -28.76 -49.93 -9.09
C ASN A 152 -27.92 -50.38 -10.27
N LEU A 153 -27.05 -51.38 -10.05
CA LEU A 153 -26.64 -52.39 -11.03
C LEU A 153 -25.87 -53.55 -10.35
N ASN A 154 -26.17 -53.85 -9.07
CA ASN A 154 -25.70 -55.05 -8.37
C ASN A 154 -26.82 -56.11 -8.27
N GLU A 155 -27.54 -56.36 -9.37
CA GLU A 155 -28.55 -57.43 -9.47
C GLU A 155 -28.25 -58.47 -10.57
N GLN A 156 -26.99 -58.60 -11.03
CA GLN A 156 -26.64 -59.54 -12.11
C GLN A 156 -25.61 -60.63 -11.80
N GLU A 157 -25.15 -60.82 -10.55
CA GLU A 157 -24.14 -61.87 -10.24
C GLU A 157 -24.59 -63.07 -9.38
N GLU A 158 -25.87 -63.20 -9.01
CA GLU A 158 -26.33 -64.36 -8.19
C GLU A 158 -27.14 -65.44 -8.92
N GLN A 159 -27.16 -65.48 -10.26
CA GLN A 159 -27.86 -66.57 -11.00
C GLN A 159 -27.01 -67.37 -11.99
N ASN A 160 -25.68 -67.29 -11.94
CA ASN A 160 -24.88 -68.02 -12.92
C ASN A 160 -23.68 -68.80 -12.38
N ILE A 161 -23.87 -69.64 -11.35
CA ILE A 161 -23.02 -70.84 -11.16
C ILE A 161 -23.81 -72.03 -10.53
N GLN A 162 -23.97 -73.09 -11.34
CA GLN A 162 -24.20 -74.53 -11.06
C GLN A 162 -25.62 -75.17 -11.17
N VAL A 163 -25.79 -75.86 -12.32
CA VAL A 163 -26.34 -77.22 -12.58
C VAL A 163 -27.73 -77.58 -12.07
#